data_AF-E2C359-F1
#
_entry.id   AF-E2C359-F1
#
_cell.length_a   1.000
_cell.length_b   1.000
_cell.length_c   1.000
_cell.angle_alpha   90.00
_cell.angle_beta   90.00
_cell.angle_gamma   90.00
#
_symmetry.space_group_name_H-M   'P 1'
#
loop_
_entity.id
_entity.type
_entity.pdbx_description
1 polymer ?
#
loop_
_entity_poly.entity_id
_entity_poly.type
_entity_poly.pdbx_seq_one_letter_code
_entity_poly.pdbx_strand_id
1 'polypeptide(L)' 'MTDSHKMYAICGAIRRMGESDDCLVRLTKKDGILPKNF' A
#
# COMPACT_ATOMS: atom_id res chain seq x y z
N MET A 1 8.35 1.29 19.94
CA MET A 1 8.20 1.70 18.53
C MET A 1 9.49 1.30 17.84
N THR A 2 9.48 0.22 17.08
CA THR A 2 10.65 -0.26 16.33
C THR A 2 10.85 0.63 15.09
N ASP A 3 12.08 1.08 14.86
CA ASP A 3 12.48 1.98 13.76
C ASP A 3 12.51 1.27 12.39
N SER A 4 11.51 0.44 12.10
CA SER A 4 11.44 -0.32 10.85
C SER A 4 10.31 0.22 9.98
N HIS A 5 10.65 1.00 8.97
CA HIS A 5 9.71 1.56 8.00
C HIS A 5 9.75 0.79 6.68
N LYS A 6 8.58 0.50 6.12
CA LYS A 6 8.44 -0.07 4.78
C LYS A 6 7.90 0.99 3.83
N MET A 7 8.70 1.35 2.83
CA MET A 7 8.34 2.39 1.85
C MET A 7 7.74 1.77 0.60
N TYR A 8 6.66 2.37 0.09
CA TYR A 8 5.99 1.95 -1.14
C TYR A 8 6.05 3.08 -2.18
N ALA A 9 6.44 2.73 -3.39
CA ALA A 9 6.41 3.64 -4.53
C ALA A 9 5.23 3.28 -5.45
N ILE A 10 4.41 4.28 -5.79
CA ILE A 10 3.28 4.15 -6.72
C ILE A 10 3.54 5.09 -7.90
N CYS A 11 3.44 4.57 -9.13
CA CYS A 11 3.68 5.38 -10.32
C CYS A 11 2.58 6.46 -10.47
N GLY A 12 2.95 7.61 -11.02
CA GLY A 12 2.04 8.75 -11.16
C GLY A 12 0.83 8.46 -12.05
N ALA A 13 0.93 7.49 -12.97
CA ALA A 13 -0.19 7.08 -13.82
C ALA A 13 -1.34 6.45 -13.01
N ILE A 14 -1.02 5.56 -12.06
CA ILE A 14 -2.01 4.94 -11.17
C ILE A 14 -2.66 5.99 -10.26
N ARG A 15 -1.86 6.95 -9.77
CA ARG A 15 -2.38 8.09 -8.98
C ARG A 15 -3.35 8.96 -9.78
N ARG A 16 -3.11 9.18 -11.08
CA ARG A 16 -4.04 9.91 -11.96
C ARG A 16 -5.31 9.14 -12.27
N MET A 17 -5.23 7.80 -12.29
CA MET A 17 -6.38 6.93 -12.52
C MET A 17 -7.33 6.86 -11.31
N GLY A 18 -6.87 7.26 -10.12
CA GLY A 18 -7.63 7.13 -8.87
C GLY A 18 -7.46 5.78 -8.17
N GLU A 19 -6.75 4.83 -8.79
CA GLU A 19 -6.58 3.45 -8.30
C GLU A 19 -5.36 3.29 -7.37
N SER A 20 -4.75 4.38 -6.91
CA SER A 20 -3.58 4.33 -6.03
C SER A 20 -3.87 3.69 -4.68
N ASP A 21 -5.07 3.91 -4.16
CA ASP A 21 -5.46 3.45 -2.84
C ASP A 21 -5.65 1.93 -2.82
N ASP A 22 -6.31 1.36 -3.83
CA ASP A 22 -6.45 -0.09 -3.98
C ASP A 22 -5.07 -0.79 -4.11
N CYS A 23 -4.17 -0.18 -4.89
CA CYS A 23 -2.80 -0.66 -5.01
C CYS A 23 -2.08 -0.70 -3.66
N LEU A 24 -2.22 0.34 -2.83
CA LEU A 24 -1.60 0.40 -1.50
C LEU A 24 -2.23 -0.61 -0.53
N VAL A 25 -3.55 -0.76 -0.55
CA VAL A 25 -4.28 -1.76 0.25
C VAL A 25 -3.78 -3.17 -0.08
N ARG A 26 -3.62 -3.50 -1.36
CA ARG A 26 -3.09 -4.79 -1.77
C ARG A 26 -1.65 -5.01 -1.30
N LEU A 27 -0.79 -3.99 -1.42
CA LEU A 27 0.60 -4.06 -0.98
C LEU A 27 0.71 -4.25 0.53
N THR A 28 -0.05 -3.49 1.31
CA THR A 28 -0.06 -3.57 2.78
C THR A 28 -0.68 -4.88 3.29
N LYS A 29 -1.74 -5.40 2.64
CA LYS A 29 -2.29 -6.73 2.95
C LYS A 29 -1.30 -7.86 2.66
N LYS A 30 -0.55 -7.78 1.56
CA LYS A 30 0.49 -8.76 1.20
C LYS A 30 1.60 -8.79 2.25
N ASP A 31 1.97 -7.62 2.75
CA ASP A 31 3.02 -7.45 3.75
C ASP A 31 2.54 -7.64 5.19
N GLY A 32 1.28 -8.04 5.38
CA GLY A 32 0.69 -8.30 6.69
C GLY A 32 0.52 -7.05 7.56
N ILE A 33 0.67 -5.85 6.99
CA ILE A 33 0.48 -4.56 7.67
C ILE A 33 -1.02 -4.31 7.87
N LEU A 34 -1.85 -4.67 6.89
CA LEU A 34 -3.30 -4.58 6.98
C LEU A 34 -3.92 -6.00 7.08
N PRO A 35 -4.91 -6.23 7.95
CA PRO A 35 -5.60 -7.51 8.01
C PRO A 35 -6.31 -7.81 6.68
N LYS A 36 -6.39 -9.10 6.33
CA LYS A 36 -7.02 -9.55 5.07
C LYS A 36 -8.53 -9.29 5.03
N ASN A 37 -9.16 -9.16 6.20
CA ASN A 37 -10.61 -9.00 6.38
C ASN A 37 -11.08 -7.53 6.40
N PHE A 38 -10.24 -6.60 5.91
CA PHE A 38 -10.60 -5.19 5.76
C PHE A 38 -11.36 -4.93 4.47
#